data_AF-A0A399JEL2-F1
#
_entry.id   AF-A0A399JEL2-F1
#
_cell.length_a   1.000
_cell.length_b   1.000
_cell.length_c   1.000
_cell.angle_alpha   90.00
_cell.angle_beta   90.00
_cell.angle_gamma   90.00
#
_symmetry.space_group_name_H-M   'P 1'
#
loop_
_entity.id
_entity.type
_entity.pdbx_description
1 polymer ?
#
loop_
_entity_poly.entity_id
_entity_poly.type
_entity_poly.pdbx_seq_one_letter_code
_entity_poly.pdbx_strand_id
1 'polypeptide(L)' 'MDPTEILSRGRDGTISRAEMIRQLSASMFTRTLSRPWPHDGSIPGTWDVVAAAELTGELSAAEVDTIRASARWAESD' A
#
# COMPACT_ATOMS: atom_id res chain seq x y z
N MET A 1 4.11 -1.94 -9.24
CA MET A 1 2.64 -1.97 -9.20
C MET A 1 2.20 -1.01 -8.12
N ASP A 2 1.15 -0.23 -8.35
CA ASP A 2 0.64 0.72 -7.36
C ASP A 2 -0.04 -0.03 -6.19
N PRO A 3 0.12 0.41 -4.92
CA PRO A 3 -0.52 -0.22 -3.77
C PRO A 3 -2.05 -0.33 -3.88
N THR A 4 -2.69 0.66 -4.50
CA THR A 4 -4.14 0.69 -4.74
C THR A 4 -4.54 -0.39 -5.75
N GLU A 5 -3.70 -0.63 -6.75
CA GLU A 5 -3.90 -1.69 -7.73
C GLU A 5 -3.73 -3.07 -7.09
N ILE A 6 -2.73 -3.24 -6.19
CA ILE A 6 -2.52 -4.48 -5.45
C ILE A 6 -3.74 -4.81 -4.59
N LEU A 7 -4.27 -3.85 -3.84
CA LEU A 7 -5.50 -4.02 -3.05
C LEU A 7 -6.71 -4.35 -3.93
N SER A 8 -6.88 -3.65 -5.05
CA SER A 8 -7.99 -3.89 -5.98
C SER A 8 -7.98 -5.32 -6.51
N ARG A 9 -6.80 -5.83 -6.91
CA ARG A 9 -6.61 -7.21 -7.37
C ARG A 9 -6.81 -8.25 -6.26
N GLY A 10 -6.51 -7.89 -5.01
CA GLY A 10 -6.79 -8.76 -3.87
C GLY A 10 -8.29 -8.82 -3.56
N ARG A 11 -9.01 -7.71 -3.77
CA ARG A 11 -10.45 -7.58 -3.54
C ARG A 11 -11.28 -8.31 -4.60
N ASP A 12 -10.91 -8.19 -5.87
CA ASP A 12 -11.63 -8.84 -6.97
C ASP A 12 -11.25 -10.33 -7.15
N GLY A 13 -10.26 -10.80 -6.40
CA GLY A 13 -9.80 -12.19 -6.42
C GLY A 13 -8.81 -12.52 -7.54
N THR A 14 -8.33 -11.52 -8.29
CA THR A 14 -7.29 -11.69 -9.32
C THR A 14 -5.99 -12.22 -8.74
N ILE A 15 -5.65 -11.84 -7.50
CA ILE A 15 -4.53 -12.40 -6.74
C ILE A 15 -5.00 -12.93 -5.39
N SER A 16 -4.29 -13.94 -4.86
CA SER A 16 -4.59 -14.47 -3.54
C SER A 16 -4.30 -13.45 -2.44
N ARG A 17 -4.96 -13.60 -1.28
CA ARG A 17 -4.71 -12.79 -0.08
C ARG A 17 -3.22 -12.77 0.28
N ALA A 18 -2.57 -13.94 0.26
CA ALA A 18 -1.16 -14.08 0.56
C ALA A 18 -0.27 -13.34 -0.45
N GLU A 19 -0.61 -13.39 -1.74
CA GLU A 19 0.11 -12.69 -2.79
C GLU A 19 -0.06 -11.17 -2.67
N MET A 20 -1.26 -10.70 -2.34
CA MET A 20 -1.53 -9.29 -2.06
C MET A 20 -0.64 -8.77 -0.92
N ILE A 21 -0.62 -9.47 0.23
CA ILE A 21 0.21 -9.12 1.38
C ILE A 21 1.70 -9.11 1.00
N ARG A 22 2.16 -10.11 0.25
CA ARG A 22 3.56 -10.22 -0.21
C ARG A 22 3.95 -9.03 -1.08
N GLN A 23 3.10 -8.62 -2.01
CA GLN A 23 3.36 -7.49 -2.91
C GLN A 23 3.31 -6.14 -2.18
N LEU A 24 2.36 -5.94 -1.26
CA LEU A 24 2.31 -4.75 -0.41
C LEU A 24 3.56 -4.65 0.47
N SER A 25 3.99 -5.76 1.06
CA SER A 25 5.21 -5.85 1.88
C SER A 25 6.49 -5.52 1.11
N ALA A 26 6.51 -5.82 -0.20
CA ALA A 26 7.66 -5.54 -1.07
C ALA A 26 7.66 -4.11 -1.65
N SER A 27 6.59 -3.33 -1.43
CA SER A 27 6.47 -1.97 -1.96
C SER A 27 7.30 -0.98 -1.14
N MET A 28 7.75 0.10 -1.79
CA MET A 28 8.43 1.20 -1.10
C MET A 28 7.39 2.06 -0.36
N PHE A 29 7.56 2.21 0.95
CA PHE A 29 6.60 2.91 1.80
C PHE A 29 6.91 4.41 1.86
N THR A 30 6.01 5.20 1.27
CA THR A 30 5.92 6.64 1.47
C THR A 30 4.78 6.95 2.44
N ARG A 31 5.03 7.89 3.35
CA ARG A 31 4.06 8.29 4.39
C ARG A 31 3.05 9.33 3.95
N THR A 32 3.29 9.98 2.82
CA THR A 32 2.55 11.15 2.38
C THR A 32 2.20 11.06 0.92
N LEU A 33 1.17 11.83 0.53
CA LEU A 33 0.86 12.17 -0.84
C LEU A 33 2.12 12.66 -1.58
N SER A 34 2.41 12.05 -2.73
CA SER A 34 3.45 12.50 -3.65
C SER A 34 2.80 13.20 -4.84
N ARG A 35 3.25 14.41 -5.17
CA ARG A 35 2.89 15.04 -6.46
C ARG A 35 3.84 14.54 -7.54
N PRO A 36 3.38 13.79 -8.55
CA PRO A 36 4.24 13.42 -9.65
C PRO A 36 4.58 14.67 -10.46
N TRP A 37 5.87 14.98 -10.56
CA TRP A 37 6.33 16.00 -11.50
C TRP A 37 5.99 15.60 -12.95
N PRO A 38 5.61 16.53 -13.86
CA PRO A 38 5.38 17.98 -13.71
C PRO A 38 3.89 18.37 -13.50
N HIS A 39 3.03 17.46 -13.03
CA HIS A 39 1.58 17.62 -13.14
C HIS A 39 0.84 17.87 -11.81
N ASP A 40 -0.34 18.49 -11.94
CA ASP A 40 -1.30 18.70 -10.86
C ASP A 40 -2.09 17.41 -10.60
N GLY A 41 -1.56 16.62 -9.69
CA GLY A 41 -2.18 15.41 -9.16
C GLY A 41 -1.38 14.96 -7.96
N SER A 42 -2.03 14.44 -6.92
CA SER A 42 -1.34 13.80 -5.80
C SER A 42 -1.69 12.33 -5.79
N ILE A 43 -0.70 11.46 -5.73
CA ILE A 43 -0.89 10.02 -5.52
C ILE A 43 -0.69 9.76 -4.03
N PRO A 44 -1.63 9.11 -3.33
CA PRO A 44 -1.46 8.73 -1.93
C PRO A 44 -0.16 7.99 -1.69
N GLY A 45 0.46 8.23 -0.55
CA GLY A 45 1.61 7.44 -0.15
C GLY A 45 1.20 5.98 0.03
N THR A 46 2.13 5.05 -0.16
CA THR A 46 1.85 3.62 0.03
C THR A 46 1.29 3.33 1.42
N TRP A 47 1.75 4.05 2.45
CA TRP A 47 1.21 3.91 3.80
C TRP A 47 -0.21 4.46 3.94
N ASP A 48 -0.55 5.56 3.27
CA ASP A 48 -1.90 6.12 3.28
C ASP A 48 -2.91 5.08 2.75
N VAL A 49 -2.53 4.37 1.69
CA VAL A 49 -3.34 3.31 1.08
C VAL A 49 -3.53 2.12 2.03
N VAL A 50 -2.46 1.65 2.69
CA VAL A 50 -2.53 0.54 3.64
C VAL A 50 -3.33 0.90 4.90
N ALA A 51 -3.15 2.10 5.44
CA ALA A 51 -3.89 2.59 6.59
C ALA A 51 -5.39 2.76 6.27
N ALA A 52 -5.72 3.28 5.08
CA ALA A 52 -7.11 3.36 4.63
C ALA A 52 -7.75 1.97 4.52
N ALA A 53 -7.02 0.99 3.97
CA ALA A 53 -7.50 -0.39 3.84
C ALA A 53 -7.73 -1.08 5.20
N GLU A 54 -6.96 -0.73 6.23
CA GLU A 54 -7.24 -1.17 7.61
C GLU A 54 -8.57 -0.59 8.11
N LEU A 55 -8.76 0.72 7.96
CA LEU A 55 -9.96 1.42 8.43
C LEU A 55 -11.24 0.96 7.75
N THR A 56 -11.17 0.55 6.47
CA THR A 56 -12.31 0.01 5.73
C THR A 56 -12.53 -1.49 5.96
N GLY A 57 -11.67 -2.15 6.74
CA GLY A 57 -11.74 -3.60 7.00
C GLY A 57 -11.27 -4.47 5.84
N GLU A 58 -10.65 -3.88 4.81
CA GLU A 58 -10.05 -4.62 3.71
C GLU A 58 -8.75 -5.32 4.11
N LEU A 59 -8.02 -4.76 5.07
CA LEU A 59 -6.91 -5.41 5.76
C LEU A 59 -7.25 -5.55 7.24
N SER A 60 -6.93 -6.71 7.81
CA SER A 60 -6.94 -6.88 9.26
C SER A 60 -5.68 -6.26 9.86
N ALA A 61 -5.75 -5.89 11.15
CA ALA A 61 -4.61 -5.37 11.90
C ALA A 61 -3.37 -6.30 11.80
N ALA A 62 -3.56 -7.62 11.84
CA ALA A 62 -2.46 -8.59 11.73
C ALA A 62 -1.75 -8.54 10.36
N GLU A 63 -2.49 -8.28 9.29
CA GLU A 63 -1.92 -8.15 7.94
C GLU A 63 -1.20 -6.82 7.77
N VAL A 64 -1.75 -5.74 8.35
CA VAL A 64 -1.07 -4.45 8.41
C VAL A 64 0.23 -4.54 9.19
N ASP A 65 0.25 -5.23 10.34
CA ASP A 65 1.48 -5.48 11.11
C ASP A 65 2.51 -6.26 10.29
N THR A 66 2.07 -7.28 9.54
CA THR A 66 2.95 -8.06 8.66
C THR A 66 3.58 -7.19 7.56
N ILE A 67 2.76 -6.34 6.93
CA ILE A 67 3.19 -5.41 5.89
C ILE A 67 4.16 -4.38 6.47
N ARG A 68 3.82 -3.81 7.63
CA ARG A 68 4.62 -2.80 8.32
C ARG A 68 5.98 -3.35 8.77
N ALA A 69 6.03 -4.58 9.27
CA ALA A 69 7.27 -5.24 9.68
C ALA A 69 8.23 -5.47 8.52
N SER A 70 7.70 -5.59 7.30
CA SER A 70 8.48 -5.82 6.08
C SER A 70 8.79 -4.55 5.29
N ALA A 71 8.20 -3.41 5.69
CA ALA A 71 8.23 -2.17 4.94
C ALA A 71 9.66 -1.60 4.80
N ARG A 72 10.04 -1.30 3.56
CA ARG A 72 11.18 -0.42 3.26
C ARG A 72 10.69 1.01 3.12
N TRP A 73 11.02 1.85 4.09
CA TRP A 73 10.65 3.26 4.09
C TRP A 73 11.51 4.03 3.09
N ALA A 74 10.86 4.85 2.27
CA ALA A 74 11.58 5.90 1.56
C ALA A 74 12.09 6.89 2.61
N GLU A 75 13.39 6.90 2.88
CA GLU A 75 14.01 8.02 3.59
C GLU A 75 13.85 9.24 2.69
N SER A 76 13.08 10.22 3.17
CA SER A 76 13.09 11.56 2.59
C SER A 76 14.44 12.19 2.95
N ASP A 77 15.35 12.23 1.98
CA ASP A 77 16.47 13.20 1.99
C ASP A 77 15.91 14.62 1.76
#